data_AF-A0A3R9WY32-F1
#
_entry.id   AF-A0A3R9WY32-F1
#
_cell.length_a   1.000
_cell.length_b   1.000
_cell.length_c   1.000
_cell.angle_alpha   90.00
_cell.angle_beta   90.00
_cell.angle_gamma   90.00
#
_symmetry.space_group_name_H-M   'P 1'
#
loop_
_entity.id
_entity.type
_entity.pdbx_description
1 polymer ?
#
loop_
_entity_poly.entity_id
_entity_poly.type
_entity_poly.pdbx_seq_one_letter_code
_entity_poly.pdbx_strand_id
1 'polypeptide(L)'
;MVVVPPPPAPGWPPVSTTSSLAPVITATAQWLTRAYPASGGALQRALAEAQAHQAATVAAWLRYPTRMDAELAALTGARGSGALDWAAGADDGLPLPGPSDGAHDADPPAPAEDAEAWRTWVDEAVASWAACLLARPDLASAAVDAVAGTEHAGAVPVGFRRLTSPTEGDTAAAALLRHPDLLEPVARLHRDGLLER
;
A
#
# COMPACT_ATOMS: atom_id res chain seq x y z
N MET A 1 -17.80 -46.67 -33.50
CA MET A 1 -16.92 -45.50 -33.72
C MET A 1 -17.22 -44.53 -32.59
N VAL A 2 -16.46 -44.61 -31.50
CA VAL A 2 -16.68 -43.78 -30.30
C VAL A 2 -15.79 -42.56 -30.44
N VAL A 3 -16.40 -41.38 -30.59
CA VAL A 3 -15.69 -40.09 -30.58
C VAL A 3 -15.29 -39.81 -29.14
N VAL A 4 -13.99 -39.91 -28.87
CA VAL A 4 -13.37 -39.45 -27.62
C VAL A 4 -13.22 -37.93 -27.74
N PRO A 5 -13.77 -37.13 -26.81
CA PRO A 5 -13.57 -35.69 -26.81
C PRO A 5 -12.09 -35.35 -26.50
N PRO A 6 -11.55 -34.26 -27.07
CA PRO A 6 -10.18 -33.85 -26.80
C PRO A 6 -10.00 -33.46 -25.32
N PRO A 7 -8.80 -33.66 -24.74
CA PRO A 7 -8.51 -33.23 -23.38
C PRO A 7 -8.65 -31.71 -23.25
N PRO A 8 -9.08 -31.18 -22.08
CA PRO A 8 -9.14 -29.74 -21.87
C PRO A 8 -7.73 -29.14 -22.00
N ALA A 9 -7.64 -28.00 -22.67
CA ALA A 9 -6.40 -27.23 -22.77
C ALA A 9 -5.83 -26.95 -21.37
N PRO A 10 -4.49 -26.87 -21.20
CA PRO A 10 -3.90 -26.55 -19.92
C PRO A 10 -4.47 -25.23 -19.41
N GLY A 11 -5.26 -25.33 -18.34
CA GLY A 11 -5.79 -24.19 -17.64
C GLY A 11 -4.63 -23.29 -17.25
N TRP A 12 -4.74 -22.02 -17.62
CA TRP A 12 -3.94 -20.97 -17.02
C TRP A 12 -3.94 -21.22 -15.50
N PRO A 13 -2.77 -21.18 -14.81
CA PRO A 13 -2.80 -21.25 -13.36
C PRO A 13 -3.78 -20.18 -12.83
N PRO A 14 -4.55 -20.42 -11.77
CA PRO A 14 -5.24 -19.31 -11.13
C PRO A 14 -4.15 -18.29 -10.80
N VAL A 15 -4.17 -17.13 -11.47
CA VAL A 15 -3.30 -16.03 -11.08
C VAL A 15 -3.69 -15.76 -9.64
N SER A 16 -2.74 -15.98 -8.72
CA SER A 16 -3.01 -15.83 -7.31
C SER A 16 -3.53 -14.41 -7.10
N THR A 17 -4.74 -14.24 -6.58
CA THR A 17 -5.46 -12.96 -6.55
C THR A 17 -4.68 -11.84 -5.85
N THR A 18 -3.86 -12.17 -4.86
CA THR A 18 -2.89 -11.26 -4.21
C THR A 18 -1.88 -10.66 -5.20
N SER A 19 -1.55 -11.38 -6.27
CA SER A 19 -0.55 -10.99 -7.26
C SER A 19 -0.96 -9.75 -8.05
N SER A 20 -2.24 -9.57 -8.36
CA SER A 20 -2.71 -8.44 -9.17
C SER A 20 -2.73 -7.12 -8.38
N LEU A 21 -2.97 -7.17 -7.05
CA LEU A 21 -2.91 -6.00 -6.16
C LEU A 21 -1.52 -5.74 -5.57
N ALA A 22 -0.57 -6.67 -5.70
CA ALA A 22 0.76 -6.55 -5.12
C ALA A 22 1.51 -5.24 -5.47
N PRO A 23 1.46 -4.72 -6.72
CA PRO A 23 2.08 -3.45 -7.05
C PRO A 23 1.46 -2.27 -6.28
N VAL A 24 0.14 -2.21 -6.20
CA VAL A 24 -0.59 -1.14 -5.48
C VAL A 24 -0.28 -1.20 -3.97
N ILE A 25 -0.31 -2.39 -3.38
CA ILE A 25 -0.01 -2.60 -1.95
C ILE A 25 1.44 -2.18 -1.66
N THR A 26 2.39 -2.63 -2.47
CA THR A 26 3.82 -2.33 -2.29
C THR A 26 4.10 -0.84 -2.48
N ALA A 27 3.57 -0.24 -3.55
CA ALA A 27 3.72 1.18 -3.83
C ALA A 27 3.12 2.04 -2.71
N THR A 28 1.94 1.68 -2.21
CA THR A 28 1.29 2.40 -1.11
C THR A 28 2.06 2.28 0.20
N ALA A 29 2.53 1.09 0.56
CA ALA A 29 3.35 0.89 1.75
C ALA A 29 4.68 1.65 1.67
N GLN A 30 5.30 1.66 0.48
CA GLN A 30 6.49 2.43 0.19
C GLN A 30 6.24 3.94 0.27
N TRP A 31 5.12 4.42 -0.26
CA TRP A 31 4.73 5.83 -0.16
C TRP A 31 4.61 6.26 1.31
N LEU A 32 3.84 5.50 2.10
CA LEU A 32 3.60 5.77 3.53
C LEU A 32 4.89 5.78 4.35
N THR A 33 5.78 4.81 4.14
CA THR A 33 7.04 4.71 4.89
C THR A 33 8.09 5.74 4.47
N ARG A 34 7.99 6.28 3.25
CA ARG A 34 8.79 7.44 2.81
C ARG A 34 8.26 8.76 3.37
N ALA A 35 6.94 8.94 3.40
CA ALA A 35 6.31 10.15 3.94
C ALA A 35 6.43 10.22 5.48
N TYR A 36 6.32 9.08 6.17
CA TYR A 36 6.34 8.98 7.63
C TYR A 36 7.40 7.98 8.09
N PRO A 37 8.69 8.36 8.07
CA PRO A 37 9.78 7.43 8.33
C PRO A 37 9.79 6.93 9.78
N ALA A 38 10.28 5.70 9.97
CA ALA A 38 10.51 5.16 11.31
C ALA A 38 11.62 5.95 12.04
N SER A 39 11.48 6.09 13.35
CA SER A 39 12.39 6.86 14.21
C SER A 39 13.65 6.08 14.66
N GLY A 40 13.97 4.94 14.03
CA GLY A 40 15.01 4.02 14.51
C GLY A 40 15.75 3.20 13.45
N GLY A 41 16.42 2.13 13.91
CA GLY A 41 17.29 1.27 13.10
C GLY A 41 16.54 0.36 12.12
N ALA A 42 17.27 -0.58 11.50
CA ALA A 42 16.74 -1.47 10.45
C ALA A 42 15.51 -2.29 10.90
N LEU A 43 15.50 -2.77 12.15
CA LEU A 43 14.35 -3.50 12.70
C LEU A 43 13.10 -2.60 12.79
N GLN A 44 13.24 -1.38 13.26
CA GLN A 44 12.16 -0.43 13.41
C GLN A 44 11.60 -0.02 12.05
N ARG A 45 12.47 0.17 11.05
CA ARG A 45 12.05 0.36 9.65
C ARG A 45 11.23 -0.83 9.15
N ALA A 46 11.71 -2.06 9.36
CA ALA A 46 10.99 -3.27 8.96
C ALA A 46 9.64 -3.42 9.68
N LEU A 47 9.54 -3.04 10.95
CA LEU A 47 8.29 -3.06 11.71
C LEU A 47 7.30 -1.99 11.22
N ALA A 48 7.78 -0.78 10.89
CA ALA A 48 6.94 0.27 10.30
C ALA A 48 6.45 -0.14 8.90
N GLU A 49 7.33 -0.71 8.08
CA GLU A 49 6.99 -1.23 6.75
C GLU A 49 5.97 -2.37 6.82
N ALA A 50 6.13 -3.31 7.75
CA ALA A 50 5.16 -4.39 7.95
C ALA A 50 3.77 -3.85 8.33
N GLN A 51 3.71 -2.78 9.13
CA GLN A 51 2.44 -2.12 9.49
C GLN A 51 1.82 -1.38 8.31
N ALA A 52 2.61 -0.63 7.55
CA ALA A 52 2.15 0.04 6.33
C ALA A 52 1.61 -0.98 5.31
N HIS A 53 2.30 -2.11 5.15
CA HIS A 53 1.89 -3.17 4.25
C HIS A 53 0.57 -3.82 4.70
N GLN A 54 0.39 -4.08 6.00
CA GLN A 54 -0.88 -4.59 6.52
C GLN A 54 -2.04 -3.62 6.27
N ALA A 55 -1.84 -2.33 6.52
CA ALA A 55 -2.84 -1.29 6.25
C ALA A 55 -3.18 -1.18 4.76
N ALA A 56 -2.16 -1.17 3.89
CA ALA A 56 -2.33 -1.12 2.43
C ALA A 56 -3.08 -2.34 1.89
N THR A 57 -2.79 -3.54 2.42
CA THR A 57 -3.52 -4.76 2.04
C THR A 57 -5.00 -4.67 2.40
N VAL A 58 -5.34 -4.30 3.64
CA VAL A 58 -6.74 -4.16 4.07
C VAL A 58 -7.46 -3.10 3.23
N ALA A 59 -6.84 -1.94 3.03
CA ALA A 59 -7.39 -0.87 2.21
C ALA A 59 -7.62 -1.29 0.74
N ALA A 60 -6.65 -1.99 0.13
CA ALA A 60 -6.76 -2.46 -1.24
C ALA A 60 -7.87 -3.50 -1.41
N TRP A 61 -8.02 -4.43 -0.45
CA TRP A 61 -9.07 -5.45 -0.50
C TRP A 61 -10.45 -4.85 -0.29
N LEU A 62 -10.59 -3.81 0.54
CA LEU A 62 -11.86 -3.07 0.65
C LEU A 62 -12.17 -2.27 -0.62
N ARG A 63 -11.15 -1.70 -1.29
CA ARG A 63 -11.33 -0.86 -2.47
C ARG A 63 -11.73 -1.68 -3.69
N TYR A 64 -11.09 -2.83 -3.87
CA TYR A 64 -11.26 -3.75 -4.98
C TYR A 64 -11.74 -5.11 -4.46
N PRO A 65 -13.00 -5.24 -4.00
CA PRO A 65 -13.45 -6.42 -3.27
C PRO A 65 -13.51 -7.71 -4.10
N THR A 66 -13.56 -7.59 -5.43
CA THR A 66 -13.61 -8.73 -6.35
C THR A 66 -12.31 -8.91 -7.13
N ARG A 67 -12.11 -10.11 -7.68
CA ARG A 67 -11.01 -10.40 -8.61
C ARG A 67 -11.06 -9.51 -9.85
N MET A 68 -12.26 -9.26 -10.38
CA MET A 68 -12.43 -8.41 -11.57
C MET A 68 -11.93 -6.99 -11.31
N ASP A 69 -12.24 -6.44 -10.13
CA ASP A 69 -11.78 -5.10 -9.74
C ASP A 69 -10.25 -5.03 -9.66
N ALA A 70 -9.62 -6.07 -9.12
CA ALA A 70 -8.16 -6.17 -9.01
C ALA A 70 -7.48 -6.24 -10.39
N GLU A 71 -8.03 -7.02 -11.33
CA GLU A 71 -7.52 -7.11 -12.69
C GLU A 71 -7.69 -5.78 -13.46
N LEU A 72 -8.84 -5.10 -13.28
CA LEU A 72 -9.05 -3.79 -13.87
C LEU A 72 -8.06 -2.76 -13.33
N ALA A 73 -7.79 -2.74 -12.02
CA ALA A 73 -6.80 -1.87 -11.42
C ALA A 73 -5.38 -2.13 -11.97
N ALA A 74 -5.03 -3.39 -12.19
CA ALA A 74 -3.75 -3.77 -12.81
C ALA A 74 -3.64 -3.29 -14.27
N LEU A 75 -4.74 -3.26 -15.03
CA LEU A 75 -4.77 -2.83 -16.43
C LEU A 75 -4.81 -1.30 -16.59
N THR A 76 -5.54 -0.58 -15.75
CA THR A 76 -5.68 0.88 -15.86
C THR A 76 -4.51 1.64 -15.24
N GLY A 77 -3.72 0.96 -14.39
CA GLY A 77 -2.79 1.62 -13.49
C GLY A 77 -3.51 2.42 -12.40
N ALA A 78 -2.77 2.83 -11.38
CA ALA A 78 -3.29 3.71 -10.36
C ALA A 78 -3.10 5.19 -10.78
N ARG A 79 -3.79 6.10 -10.09
CA ARG A 79 -3.86 7.51 -10.50
C ARG A 79 -2.58 8.31 -10.18
N GLY A 80 -1.65 7.75 -9.40
CA GLY A 80 -0.40 8.37 -8.99
C GLY A 80 -0.44 8.95 -7.58
N SER A 81 0.70 9.47 -7.09
CA SER A 81 0.86 10.00 -5.73
C SER A 81 0.71 11.53 -5.59
N GLY A 82 0.39 12.24 -6.67
CA GLY A 82 0.49 13.70 -6.72
C GLY A 82 -0.29 14.41 -5.61
N ALA A 83 -1.59 14.15 -5.44
CA ALA A 83 -2.36 14.82 -4.39
C ALA A 83 -1.93 14.41 -2.98
N LEU A 84 -1.42 13.18 -2.82
CA LEU A 84 -0.88 12.70 -1.55
C LEU A 84 0.42 13.41 -1.18
N ASP A 85 1.33 13.60 -2.14
CA ASP A 85 2.61 14.29 -1.94
C ASP A 85 2.36 15.75 -1.52
N TRP A 86 1.40 16.44 -2.16
CA TRP A 86 0.93 17.75 -1.72
C TRP A 86 0.31 17.74 -0.31
N ALA A 87 -0.52 16.75 0.00
CA ALA A 87 -1.18 16.65 1.31
C ALA A 87 -0.19 16.32 2.46
N ALA A 88 0.85 15.54 2.17
CA ALA A 88 1.91 15.19 3.13
C ALA A 88 2.96 16.31 3.27
N GLY A 89 2.87 17.39 2.50
CA GLY A 89 3.80 18.52 2.55
C GLY A 89 5.12 18.27 1.81
N ALA A 90 5.15 17.36 0.83
CA ALA A 90 6.36 17.04 0.07
C ALA A 90 6.66 18.05 -1.06
N ASP A 91 5.73 18.96 -1.38
CA ASP A 91 5.96 20.07 -2.32
C ASP A 91 6.14 21.41 -1.57
N ASP A 92 7.11 21.42 -0.65
CA ASP A 92 7.78 22.66 -0.28
C ASP A 92 8.71 22.99 -1.44
N GLY A 93 8.28 23.85 -2.37
CA GLY A 93 8.98 24.26 -3.60
C GLY A 93 10.35 24.92 -3.38
N LEU A 94 11.28 24.22 -2.74
CA LEU A 94 12.69 24.54 -2.69
C LEU A 94 13.30 24.02 -4.00
N PRO A 95 13.95 24.90 -4.80
CA PRO A 95 14.65 24.47 -5.99
C PRO A 95 15.68 23.42 -5.58
N LEU A 96 15.71 22.30 -6.32
CA LEU A 96 16.76 21.29 -6.25
C LEU A 96 18.12 21.99 -6.04
N PRO A 97 18.91 21.62 -5.01
CA PRO A 97 20.31 22.04 -5.01
C PRO A 97 20.92 21.59 -6.33
N GLY A 98 21.51 22.53 -7.06
CA GLY A 98 22.21 22.24 -8.31
C GLY A 98 23.22 21.09 -8.13
N PRO A 99 23.66 20.45 -9.22
CA PRO A 99 24.47 19.24 -9.14
C PRO A 99 25.65 19.44 -8.19
N SER A 100 25.61 18.71 -7.06
CA SER A 100 26.71 18.68 -6.10
C SER A 100 27.89 17.98 -6.77
N ASP A 101 28.92 18.76 -7.12
CA ASP A 101 30.24 18.24 -7.47
C ASP A 101 30.82 17.52 -6.25
N GLY A 102 30.69 16.20 -6.23
CA GLY A 102 31.14 15.36 -5.12
C GLY A 102 31.06 13.88 -5.47
N ALA A 103 31.91 13.46 -6.40
CA ALA A 103 32.11 12.05 -6.73
C ALA A 103 32.49 11.24 -5.48
N HIS A 104 31.70 10.22 -5.16
CA HIS A 104 32.15 9.03 -4.43
C HIS A 104 31.72 7.82 -5.25
N ASP A 105 32.65 6.88 -5.44
CA ASP A 105 32.50 5.64 -6.17
C ASP A 105 31.27 4.84 -5.74
N ALA A 106 30.16 5.05 -6.45
CA ALA A 106 28.97 4.23 -6.40
C ALA A 106 28.55 3.93 -7.84
N ASP A 107 28.01 2.72 -8.06
CA ASP A 107 27.38 2.32 -9.32
C ASP A 107 26.53 3.49 -9.87
N PRO A 108 26.52 3.73 -11.20
CA PRO A 108 25.66 4.76 -11.77
C PRO A 108 24.23 4.49 -11.29
N PRO A 109 23.54 5.51 -10.71
CA PRO A 109 22.17 5.32 -10.28
C PRO A 109 21.37 4.83 -11.48
N ALA A 110 20.52 3.81 -11.26
CA ALA A 110 19.52 3.42 -12.24
C ALA A 110 18.82 4.68 -12.79
N PRO A 111 18.46 4.74 -14.08
CA PRO A 111 17.82 5.92 -14.66
C PRO A 111 16.68 6.35 -13.74
N ALA A 112 16.63 7.64 -13.38
CA ALA A 112 15.71 8.18 -12.37
C ALA A 112 14.24 7.80 -12.65
N GLU A 113 13.91 7.53 -13.91
CA GLU A 113 12.63 7.01 -14.38
C GLU A 113 12.21 5.69 -13.69
N ASP A 114 13.14 4.74 -13.49
CA ASP A 114 12.84 3.46 -12.81
C ASP A 114 12.66 3.64 -11.30
N ALA A 115 13.36 4.63 -10.70
CA ALA A 115 13.28 4.92 -9.27
C ALA A 115 11.95 5.58 -8.86
N GLU A 116 11.23 6.17 -9.81
CA GLU A 116 9.91 6.79 -9.59
C GLU A 116 8.75 6.02 -10.20
N ALA A 117 9.02 4.98 -11.02
CA ALA A 117 8.01 4.15 -11.67
C ALA A 117 6.99 3.53 -10.70
N TRP A 118 7.35 3.29 -9.44
CA TRP A 118 6.43 2.78 -8.42
C TRP A 118 5.34 3.82 -8.02
N ARG A 119 5.57 5.12 -8.23
CA ARG A 119 4.60 6.17 -7.87
C ARG A 119 3.32 6.10 -8.71
N THR A 120 3.40 5.64 -9.95
CA THR A 120 2.23 5.45 -10.83
C THR A 120 1.31 4.32 -10.35
N TRP A 121 1.81 3.44 -9.49
CA TRP A 121 1.05 2.37 -8.86
C TRP A 121 0.40 2.78 -7.54
N VAL A 122 0.61 4.00 -7.06
CA VAL A 122 -0.07 4.52 -5.87
C VAL A 122 -1.50 4.89 -6.21
N ASP A 123 -2.46 4.31 -5.47
CA ASP A 123 -3.86 4.71 -5.49
C ASP A 123 -4.15 5.62 -4.29
N GLU A 124 -4.62 6.85 -4.56
CA GLU A 124 -4.86 7.86 -3.54
C GLU A 124 -5.91 7.44 -2.51
N ALA A 125 -6.94 6.69 -2.93
CA ALA A 125 -7.94 6.17 -2.02
C ALA A 125 -7.37 5.07 -1.13
N VAL A 126 -6.62 4.11 -1.69
CA VAL A 126 -5.95 3.06 -0.92
C VAL A 126 -4.97 3.67 0.10
N ALA A 127 -4.18 4.67 -0.30
CA ALA A 127 -3.25 5.35 0.60
C ALA A 127 -3.97 6.13 1.72
N SER A 128 -5.02 6.87 1.37
CA SER A 128 -5.85 7.62 2.32
C SER A 128 -6.56 6.69 3.32
N TRP A 129 -7.08 5.56 2.85
CA TRP A 129 -7.70 4.55 3.69
C TRP A 129 -6.67 3.88 4.60
N ALA A 130 -5.51 3.49 4.07
CA ALA A 130 -4.43 2.94 4.88
C ALA A 130 -3.98 3.90 5.98
N ALA A 131 -3.88 5.21 5.69
CA ALA A 131 -3.63 6.25 6.69
C ALA A 131 -4.72 6.30 7.77
N CYS A 132 -6.00 6.23 7.39
CA CYS A 132 -7.12 6.14 8.36
C CYS A 132 -6.95 4.92 9.29
N LEU A 133 -6.66 3.74 8.73
CA LEU A 133 -6.51 2.49 9.49
C LEU A 133 -5.30 2.52 10.43
N LEU A 134 -4.19 3.14 10.03
CA LEU A 134 -2.99 3.28 10.86
C LEU A 134 -3.21 4.23 12.05
N ALA A 135 -3.94 5.32 11.83
CA ALA A 135 -4.27 6.31 12.86
C ALA A 135 -5.36 5.83 13.84
N ARG A 136 -6.23 4.91 13.43
CA ARG A 136 -7.44 4.53 14.17
C ARG A 136 -7.59 3.01 14.35
N PRO A 137 -7.16 2.45 15.50
CA PRO A 137 -7.23 1.01 15.77
C PRO A 137 -8.65 0.41 15.77
N ASP A 138 -9.64 1.21 16.18
CA ASP A 138 -11.08 0.87 16.12
C ASP A 138 -11.53 0.63 14.68
N LEU A 139 -11.20 1.57 13.79
CA LEU A 139 -11.52 1.47 12.37
C LEU A 139 -10.74 0.34 11.69
N ALA A 140 -9.47 0.12 12.08
CA ALA A 140 -8.67 -1.00 11.62
C ALA A 140 -9.31 -2.36 11.92
N SER A 141 -9.89 -2.51 13.12
CA SER A 141 -10.53 -3.76 13.52
C SER A 141 -11.80 -4.01 12.70
N ALA A 142 -12.65 -2.99 12.57
CA ALA A 142 -13.86 -3.06 11.75
C ALA A 142 -13.56 -3.36 10.26
N ALA A 143 -12.52 -2.73 9.71
CA ALA A 143 -12.08 -2.94 8.33
C ALA A 143 -11.59 -4.37 8.09
N VAL A 144 -10.83 -4.94 9.04
CA VAL A 144 -10.37 -6.34 8.96
C VAL A 144 -11.55 -7.32 8.99
N ASP A 145 -12.58 -7.03 9.79
CA ASP A 145 -13.80 -7.84 9.82
C ASP A 145 -14.58 -7.72 8.48
N ALA A 146 -14.70 -6.52 7.93
CA ALA A 146 -15.37 -6.28 6.64
C ALA A 146 -14.65 -6.99 5.47
N VAL A 147 -13.32 -7.04 5.53
CA VAL A 147 -12.50 -7.76 4.53
C VAL A 147 -12.82 -9.25 4.45
N ALA A 148 -13.31 -9.88 5.53
CA ALA A 148 -13.72 -11.29 5.52
C ALA A 148 -14.86 -11.58 4.52
N GLY A 149 -15.62 -10.55 4.09
CA GLY A 149 -16.65 -10.65 3.07
C GLY A 149 -16.15 -10.51 1.62
N THR A 150 -14.85 -10.23 1.40
CA THR A 150 -14.27 -10.04 0.06
C THR A 150 -13.77 -11.36 -0.55
N GLU A 151 -13.62 -11.41 -1.87
CA GLU A 151 -13.09 -12.59 -2.57
C GLU A 151 -11.61 -12.88 -2.22
N HIS A 152 -10.91 -11.92 -1.62
CA HIS A 152 -9.49 -12.02 -1.26
C HIS A 152 -9.24 -12.80 0.04
N ALA A 153 -10.19 -12.78 0.98
CA ALA A 153 -10.04 -13.41 2.29
C ALA A 153 -9.95 -14.95 2.22
N GLY A 154 -10.46 -15.57 1.16
CA GLY A 154 -10.43 -17.02 0.96
C GLY A 154 -9.07 -17.60 0.53
N ALA A 155 -8.09 -16.77 0.16
CA ALA A 155 -6.84 -17.23 -0.41
C ALA A 155 -5.78 -17.65 0.63
N VAL A 156 -5.67 -16.96 1.77
CA VAL A 156 -4.75 -17.25 2.89
C VAL A 156 -5.27 -16.58 4.17
N PRO A 157 -5.23 -17.20 5.36
CA PRO A 157 -5.41 -16.48 6.61
C PRO A 157 -4.25 -15.51 6.85
N VAL A 158 -4.42 -14.25 6.40
CA VAL A 158 -3.47 -13.16 6.66
C VAL A 158 -3.78 -12.56 8.03
N GLY A 159 -2.84 -12.66 8.96
CA GLY A 159 -2.98 -12.04 10.28
C GLY A 159 -2.62 -10.55 10.24
N PHE A 160 -3.60 -9.66 10.38
CA PHE A 160 -3.39 -8.20 10.46
C PHE A 160 -3.09 -7.71 11.90
N ARG A 161 -2.44 -8.56 12.71
CA ARG A 161 -2.24 -8.31 14.15
C ARG A 161 -1.43 -7.06 14.45
N ARG A 162 -0.46 -6.67 13.59
CA ARG A 162 0.33 -5.44 13.81
C ARG A 162 -0.45 -4.19 13.47
N LEU A 163 -1.50 -4.30 12.65
CA LEU A 163 -2.43 -3.23 12.35
C LEU A 163 -3.44 -3.03 13.50
N THR A 164 -4.11 -4.11 13.92
CA THR A 164 -5.24 -4.06 14.88
C THR A 164 -4.79 -4.07 16.35
N SER A 165 -3.72 -4.79 16.68
CA SER A 165 -3.21 -4.95 18.05
C SER A 165 -1.67 -4.87 18.09
N PRO A 166 -1.09 -3.70 17.72
CA PRO A 166 0.36 -3.49 17.74
C PRO A 166 0.92 -3.65 19.15
N THR A 167 2.14 -4.21 19.24
CA THR A 167 2.91 -4.17 20.48
C THR A 167 3.46 -2.77 20.74
N GLU A 168 3.99 -2.54 21.94
CA GLU A 168 4.69 -1.29 22.26
C GLU A 168 5.86 -1.04 21.29
N GLY A 169 6.61 -2.09 20.95
CA GLY A 169 7.70 -2.01 19.96
C GLY A 169 7.21 -1.67 18.55
N ASP A 170 6.05 -2.20 18.14
CA ASP A 170 5.42 -1.85 16.86
C ASP A 170 5.03 -0.36 16.84
N THR A 171 4.41 0.12 17.93
CA THR A 171 3.95 1.50 18.06
C THR A 171 5.13 2.47 18.06
N ALA A 172 6.18 2.17 18.81
CA ALA A 172 7.39 2.97 18.84
C ALA A 172 8.09 3.04 17.47
N ALA A 173 8.15 1.92 16.75
CA ALA A 173 8.76 1.85 15.43
C ALA A 173 8.00 2.67 14.37
N ALA A 174 6.67 2.75 14.49
CA ALA A 174 5.78 3.45 13.56
C ALA A 174 5.19 4.74 14.13
N ALA A 175 5.90 5.42 15.04
CA ALA A 175 5.36 6.55 15.79
C ALA A 175 4.80 7.68 14.89
N LEU A 176 5.55 8.09 13.86
CA LEU A 176 5.07 9.08 12.87
C LEU A 176 3.96 8.51 11.99
N LEU A 177 4.15 7.28 11.52
CA LEU A 177 3.22 6.55 10.66
C LEU A 177 1.88 6.21 11.34
N ARG A 178 1.75 6.43 12.65
CA ARG A 178 0.50 6.23 13.41
C ARG A 178 0.02 7.48 14.12
N HIS A 179 0.70 8.61 13.96
CA HIS A 179 0.29 9.84 14.61
C HIS A 179 -0.96 10.41 13.92
N PRO A 180 -2.11 10.53 14.62
CA PRO A 180 -3.37 10.91 13.98
C PRO A 180 -3.27 12.29 13.31
N ASP A 181 -2.66 13.25 13.98
CA ASP A 181 -2.55 14.61 13.45
C ASP A 181 -1.65 14.71 12.20
N LEU A 182 -0.62 13.86 12.09
CA LEU A 182 0.27 13.85 10.93
C LEU A 182 -0.42 13.20 9.72
N LEU A 183 -1.22 12.16 9.97
CA LEU A 183 -1.94 11.44 8.92
C LEU A 183 -3.22 12.15 8.49
N GLU A 184 -3.79 13.04 9.30
CA GLU A 184 -5.08 13.70 9.05
C GLU A 184 -5.20 14.34 7.66
N PRO A 185 -4.20 15.07 7.13
CA PRO A 185 -4.28 15.68 5.80
C PRO A 185 -4.48 14.67 4.66
N VAL A 186 -3.89 13.49 4.79
CA VAL A 186 -3.98 12.39 3.82
C VAL A 186 -5.22 11.55 4.07
N ALA A 187 -5.51 11.24 5.34
CA ALA A 187 -6.64 10.44 5.77
C ALA A 187 -7.98 11.08 5.34
N ARG A 188 -8.11 12.41 5.41
CA ARG A 188 -9.36 13.10 5.05
C ARG A 188 -9.69 13.08 3.56
N LEU A 189 -8.74 12.80 2.66
CA LEU A 189 -8.97 12.86 1.20
C LEU A 189 -10.07 11.89 0.73
N HIS A 190 -10.10 10.67 1.28
CA HIS A 190 -11.05 9.63 0.90
C HIS A 190 -11.71 8.93 2.09
N ARG A 191 -11.67 9.53 3.29
CA ARG A 191 -12.25 8.95 4.52
C ARG A 191 -13.70 8.51 4.35
N ASP A 192 -14.53 9.34 3.72
CA ASP A 192 -15.97 9.06 3.59
C ASP A 192 -16.21 7.75 2.84
N GLY A 193 -15.47 7.51 1.76
CA GLY A 193 -15.57 6.26 1.00
C GLY A 193 -15.11 5.01 1.76
N LEU A 194 -14.29 5.15 2.81
CA LEU A 194 -13.95 4.04 3.71
C LEU A 194 -15.07 3.78 4.73
N LEU A 195 -15.70 4.83 5.25
CA LEU A 195 -16.78 4.71 6.23
C LEU A 195 -18.06 4.10 5.64
N GLU A 196 -18.18 4.11 4.31
CA GLU A 196 -19.27 3.46 3.56
C GLU A 196 -19.03 1.95 3.34
N ARG A 197 -17.87 1.40 3.71
CA ARG A 197 -17.50 -0.02 3.53
C ARG A 197 -17.72 -0.82 4.79
#